data_AF-A0AA35KXF4-F1
#
_entry.id   AF-A0AA35KXF4-F1
#
_cell.length_a   1.000
_cell.length_b   1.000
_cell.length_c   1.000
_cell.angle_alpha   90.00
_cell.angle_beta   90.00
_cell.angle_gamma   90.00
#
_symmetry.space_group_name_H-M   'P 1'
#
loop_
_entity.id
_entity.type
_entity.pdbx_description
1 polymer ?
#
loop_
_entity_poly.entity_id
_entity_poly.type
_entity_poly.pdbx_seq_one_letter_code
_entity_poly.pdbx_strand_id
1 'polypeptide(L)'
;MTSARRSCRNKPDVFCYICGEYTIAPNRKPVTSFIRRAYHSYFGIKFGDQDKAWAPHMVCKACTETLRGWTNGKRSLNFGIPMVWREPTNHVTDCYFCAVDVTGINRKNRNSLKYPDLQSASRPVAHCDEIPVPIFGELPDISDEDASSVEGHEEEVVLEDDAPHPFSQKELNDLVRDLSLSKDSAELLASRLKEKNLLSDRETLKRDLPAAEHSRSSKKLKFKP
;
A
#
# COMPACT_ATOMS: atom_id res chain seq x y z
N MET A 1 -41.49 4.78 9.76
CA MET A 1 -40.40 5.79 9.72
C MET A 1 -39.12 5.06 9.33
N THR A 2 -38.76 5.09 8.06
CA THR A 2 -37.50 4.54 7.55
C THR A 2 -36.36 5.35 8.17
N SER A 3 -35.70 4.77 9.18
CA SER A 3 -34.49 5.34 9.75
C SER A 3 -33.51 5.52 8.60
N ALA A 4 -33.20 6.77 8.24
CA ALA A 4 -32.11 7.07 7.33
C ALA A 4 -30.90 6.29 7.85
N ARG A 5 -30.32 5.41 7.01
CA ARG A 5 -29.10 4.67 7.36
C ARG A 5 -28.07 5.73 7.73
N ARG A 6 -27.86 5.95 9.02
CA ARG A 6 -26.95 7.01 9.47
C ARG A 6 -25.56 6.56 9.05
N SER A 7 -24.95 7.25 8.11
CA SER A 7 -23.56 6.98 7.76
C SER A 7 -22.67 7.41 8.92
N CYS A 8 -21.57 6.69 9.13
CA CYS A 8 -20.55 7.11 10.09
C CYS A 8 -20.04 8.51 9.77
N ARG A 9 -19.65 9.28 10.80
CA ARG A 9 -18.98 10.58 10.63
C ARG A 9 -17.74 10.47 9.75
N ASN A 10 -16.97 9.41 9.98
CA ASN A 10 -15.75 9.10 9.23
C ASN A 10 -15.92 7.76 8.48
N LYS A 11 -15.30 7.65 7.31
CA LYS A 11 -15.18 6.36 6.61
C LYS A 11 -14.23 5.44 7.38
N PRO A 12 -14.52 4.13 7.52
CA PRO A 12 -13.63 3.20 8.24
C PRO A 12 -12.19 3.23 7.74
N ASP A 13 -11.99 3.30 6.42
CA ASP A 13 -10.68 3.26 5.75
C ASP A 13 -9.76 4.47 6.02
N VAL A 14 -10.22 5.48 6.76
CA VAL A 14 -9.33 6.53 7.27
C VAL A 14 -8.57 6.10 8.52
N PHE A 15 -8.95 4.98 9.14
CA PHE A 15 -8.28 4.39 10.28
C PHE A 15 -7.51 3.14 9.86
N CYS A 16 -6.40 2.88 10.56
CA CYS A 16 -5.64 1.66 10.36
C CYS A 16 -6.36 0.47 11.01
N TYR A 17 -6.56 -0.62 10.28
CA TYR A 17 -7.09 -1.86 10.85
C TYR A 17 -6.23 -2.38 12.02
N ILE A 18 -4.90 -2.39 11.88
CA ILE A 18 -3.99 -2.99 12.87
C ILE A 18 -3.90 -2.18 14.18
N CYS A 19 -3.73 -0.86 14.12
CA CYS A 19 -3.51 -0.03 15.32
C CYS A 19 -4.67 0.89 15.70
N GLY A 20 -5.72 0.99 14.88
CA GLY A 20 -6.86 1.88 15.12
C GLY A 20 -6.60 3.37 14.92
N GLU A 21 -5.38 3.77 14.56
CA GLU A 21 -5.03 5.19 14.44
C GLU A 21 -5.49 5.81 13.12
N TYR A 22 -5.79 7.10 13.17
CA TYR A 22 -6.11 7.89 11.99
C TYR A 22 -4.90 7.97 11.05
N THR A 23 -5.17 7.75 9.77
CA THR A 23 -4.16 7.71 8.72
C THR A 23 -4.49 8.72 7.64
N ILE A 24 -3.55 9.62 7.34
CA ILE A 24 -3.64 10.53 6.18
C ILE A 24 -3.50 9.76 4.87
N ALA A 25 -4.15 10.23 3.80
CA ALA A 25 -4.27 9.48 2.54
C ALA A 25 -2.94 8.90 2.00
N PRO A 26 -1.80 9.64 1.96
CA PRO A 26 -0.52 9.10 1.46
C PRO A 26 0.04 7.92 2.27
N ASN A 27 -0.38 7.79 3.53
CA ASN A 27 0.07 6.76 4.44
C ASN A 27 -0.91 5.59 4.55
N ARG A 28 -2.04 5.61 3.84
CA ARG A 28 -2.98 4.49 3.79
C ARG A 28 -2.46 3.46 2.81
N LYS A 29 -2.39 2.21 3.23
CA LYS A 29 -1.92 1.09 2.42
C LYS A 29 -3.03 0.03 2.34
N PRO A 30 -3.24 -0.58 1.16
CA PRO A 30 -4.18 -1.68 1.04
C PRO A 30 -3.66 -2.90 1.82
N VAL A 31 -4.56 -3.79 2.20
CA VAL A 31 -4.22 -5.06 2.85
C VAL A 31 -3.77 -6.06 1.79
N THR A 32 -2.45 -6.20 1.61
CA THR A 32 -1.83 -7.15 0.68
C THR A 32 -1.67 -8.55 1.28
N SER A 33 -1.37 -9.56 0.44
CA SER A 33 -1.07 -10.93 0.88
C SER A 33 0.07 -10.99 1.90
N PHE A 34 1.12 -10.19 1.68
CA PHE A 34 2.21 -10.02 2.66
C PHE A 34 1.68 -9.54 4.01
N ILE A 35 0.81 -8.53 4.05
CA ILE A 35 0.29 -7.97 5.30
C ILE A 35 -0.57 -9.02 6.03
N ARG A 36 -1.43 -9.76 5.31
CA ARG A 36 -2.22 -10.85 5.90
C ARG A 36 -1.34 -11.93 6.53
N ARG A 37 -0.31 -12.37 5.81
CA ARG A 37 0.67 -13.38 6.28
C ARG A 37 1.47 -12.90 7.48
N ALA A 38 2.03 -11.70 7.40
CA ALA A 38 2.82 -11.12 8.47
C ALA A 38 1.97 -10.85 9.72
N TYR A 39 0.74 -10.37 9.55
CA TYR A 39 -0.22 -10.17 10.64
C TYR A 39 -0.55 -11.50 11.33
N HIS A 40 -0.86 -12.55 10.57
CA HIS A 40 -1.13 -13.87 11.12
C HIS A 40 0.07 -14.46 11.85
N SER A 41 1.28 -14.33 11.28
CA SER A 41 2.51 -14.79 11.90
C SER A 41 2.84 -14.02 13.19
N TYR A 42 2.57 -12.71 13.24
CA TYR A 42 2.83 -11.87 14.41
C TYR A 42 1.81 -12.10 15.54
N PHE A 43 0.51 -12.07 15.22
CA PHE A 43 -0.55 -12.08 16.24
C PHE A 43 -1.18 -13.46 16.48
N GLY A 44 -0.88 -14.45 15.64
CA GLY A 44 -1.50 -15.77 15.70
C GLY A 44 -2.99 -15.78 15.31
N ILE A 45 -3.49 -14.69 14.70
CA ILE A 45 -4.90 -14.54 14.31
C ILE A 45 -5.00 -14.09 12.85
N LYS A 46 -6.04 -14.57 12.14
CA LYS A 46 -6.27 -14.19 10.75
C LYS A 46 -6.76 -12.74 10.65
N PHE A 47 -6.42 -12.08 9.54
CA PHE A 47 -6.96 -10.77 9.21
C PHE A 47 -8.44 -10.93 8.84
N GLY A 48 -9.34 -10.43 9.68
CA GLY A 48 -10.79 -10.70 9.61
C GLY A 48 -11.61 -9.55 9.04
N ASP A 49 -12.91 -9.83 8.89
CA ASP A 49 -13.98 -8.87 8.59
C ASP A 49 -13.75 -7.98 7.35
N GLN A 50 -12.92 -8.43 6.40
CA GLN A 50 -12.61 -7.67 5.17
C GLN A 50 -13.75 -7.70 4.13
N ASP A 51 -14.80 -8.48 4.38
CA ASP A 51 -16.06 -8.45 3.65
C ASP A 51 -17.09 -7.51 4.30
N LYS A 52 -16.77 -6.96 5.49
CA LYS A 52 -17.69 -6.15 6.28
C LYS A 52 -17.43 -4.67 6.06
N ALA A 53 -18.43 -3.98 5.50
CA ALA A 53 -18.36 -2.53 5.28
C ALA A 53 -18.16 -1.69 6.56
N TRP A 54 -18.40 -2.25 7.75
CA TRP A 54 -18.15 -1.58 9.02
C TRP A 54 -16.70 -1.70 9.51
N ALA A 55 -15.88 -2.60 8.96
CA ALA A 55 -14.48 -2.73 9.33
C ALA A 55 -13.57 -1.86 8.45
N PRO A 56 -12.38 -1.46 8.92
CA PRO A 56 -11.38 -0.84 8.04
C PRO A 56 -10.76 -1.85 7.07
N HIS A 57 -10.55 -1.44 5.82
CA HIS A 57 -9.89 -2.24 4.78
C HIS A 57 -8.49 -1.69 4.43
N MET A 58 -7.99 -0.76 5.24
CA MET A 58 -6.71 -0.10 5.05
C MET A 58 -5.85 -0.23 6.31
N VAL A 59 -4.54 -0.25 6.10
CA VAL A 59 -3.54 -0.18 7.18
C VAL A 59 -2.65 1.03 7.01
N CYS A 60 -2.05 1.51 8.10
CA CYS A 60 -1.11 2.62 8.01
C CYS A 60 0.28 2.15 7.58
N LYS A 61 1.00 3.02 6.85
CA LYS A 61 2.38 2.82 6.42
C LYS A 61 3.28 2.37 7.58
N ALA A 62 3.10 2.94 8.77
CA ALA A 62 3.91 2.60 9.95
C ALA A 62 3.72 1.14 10.40
N CYS A 63 2.49 0.62 10.43
CA CYS A 63 2.23 -0.79 10.75
C CYS A 63 2.82 -1.71 9.67
N THR A 64 2.62 -1.37 8.40
CA THR A 64 3.18 -2.14 7.27
C THR A 64 4.70 -2.23 7.34
N GLU A 65 5.39 -1.10 7.55
CA GLU A 65 6.85 -1.05 7.64
C GLU A 65 7.38 -1.74 8.89
N THR A 66 6.64 -1.67 10.00
CA THR A 66 7.05 -2.34 11.25
C THR A 66 6.92 -3.85 11.13
N LEU A 67 5.82 -4.36 10.53
CA LEU A 67 5.69 -5.79 10.23
C LEU A 67 6.80 -6.27 9.27
N ARG A 68 7.11 -5.50 8.22
CA ARG A 68 8.25 -5.79 7.34
C ARG A 68 9.59 -5.75 8.07
N GLY A 69 9.77 -4.82 9.00
CA GLY A 69 10.96 -4.77 9.84
C GLY A 69 11.09 -5.98 10.76
N TRP A 70 9.97 -6.47 11.28
CA TRP A 70 9.90 -7.64 12.14
C TRP A 70 10.23 -8.94 11.41
N THR A 71 9.72 -9.14 10.18
CA THR A 71 10.09 -10.30 9.34
C THR A 71 11.58 -10.32 8.96
N ASN A 72 12.27 -9.19 9.13
CA ASN A 72 13.71 -9.06 8.93
C ASN A 72 14.51 -9.03 10.25
N GLY A 73 13.87 -9.31 11.39
CA GLY A 73 14.52 -9.36 12.71
C GLY A 73 14.96 -7.99 13.26
N LYS A 74 14.45 -6.87 12.74
CA LYS A 74 14.95 -5.52 13.08
C LYS A 74 14.18 -4.83 14.20
N ARG A 75 12.85 -4.85 14.13
CA ARG A 75 11.96 -4.12 15.05
C ARG A 75 10.63 -4.86 15.20
N SER A 76 9.88 -4.57 16.25
CA SER A 76 8.55 -5.12 16.48
C SER A 76 7.51 -4.02 16.60
N LEU A 77 6.23 -4.40 16.58
CA LEU A 77 5.16 -3.51 17.05
C LEU A 77 5.31 -3.32 18.56
N ASN A 78 4.73 -2.25 19.08
CA ASN A 78 4.73 -1.94 20.51
C ASN A 78 3.54 -2.58 21.25
N PHE A 79 2.75 -3.41 20.58
CA PHE A 79 1.59 -4.12 21.11
C PHE A 79 1.55 -5.55 20.58
N GLY A 80 1.10 -6.47 21.43
CA GLY A 80 0.95 -7.88 21.09
C GLY A 80 -0.48 -8.31 20.87
N ILE A 81 -1.46 -7.48 21.24
CA ILE A 81 -2.85 -7.64 20.80
C ILE A 81 -3.17 -6.43 19.90
N PRO A 82 -3.58 -6.64 18.64
CA PRO A 82 -3.90 -5.55 17.73
C PRO A 82 -5.23 -4.91 18.12
N MET A 83 -5.60 -3.85 17.41
CA MET A 83 -6.94 -3.27 17.51
C MET A 83 -7.99 -4.36 17.23
N VAL A 84 -9.00 -4.47 18.11
CA VAL A 84 -10.11 -5.41 17.95
C VAL A 84 -11.32 -4.66 17.45
N TRP A 85 -11.89 -5.10 16.32
CA TRP A 85 -13.07 -4.51 15.72
C TRP A 85 -14.29 -5.42 15.89
N ARG A 86 -15.45 -4.82 16.14
CA ARG A 86 -16.76 -5.48 16.12
C ARG A 86 -17.77 -4.53 15.46
N GLU A 87 -18.90 -5.08 15.03
CA GLU A 87 -19.97 -4.27 14.46
C GLU A 87 -20.50 -3.26 15.49
N PRO A 88 -20.53 -1.95 15.17
CA PRO A 88 -21.04 -0.93 16.07
C PRO A 88 -22.53 -1.10 16.32
N THR A 89 -22.97 -1.07 17.58
CA THR A 89 -24.41 -1.19 17.89
C THR A 89 -25.19 0.08 17.58
N ASN A 90 -24.53 1.24 17.61
CA ASN A 90 -25.13 2.53 17.29
C ASN A 90 -24.08 3.62 17.00
N HIS A 91 -24.47 4.67 16.28
CA HIS A 91 -23.55 5.76 15.87
C HIS A 91 -23.27 6.83 16.93
N VAL A 92 -23.86 6.74 18.13
CA VAL A 92 -23.78 7.77 19.17
C VAL A 92 -22.77 7.39 20.25
N THR A 93 -22.92 6.21 20.85
CA THR A 93 -22.11 5.76 21.98
C THR A 93 -21.15 4.64 21.63
N ASP A 94 -21.41 3.88 20.56
CA ASP A 94 -20.70 2.63 20.25
C ASP A 94 -20.32 2.56 18.78
N CYS A 95 -19.73 3.65 18.29
CA CYS A 95 -19.15 3.71 16.95
C CYS A 95 -17.85 4.49 16.98
N TYR A 96 -16.74 3.76 16.88
CA TYR A 96 -15.40 4.32 16.87
C TYR A 96 -15.21 5.41 15.81
N PHE A 97 -15.74 5.16 14.61
CA PHE A 97 -15.65 6.08 13.48
C PHE A 97 -16.46 7.36 13.69
N CYS A 98 -17.49 7.35 14.54
CA CYS A 98 -18.22 8.57 14.91
C CYS A 98 -17.56 9.31 16.08
N ALA A 99 -17.02 8.55 17.04
CA ALA A 99 -16.47 9.08 18.28
C ALA A 99 -15.14 9.83 18.08
N VAL A 100 -14.32 9.46 17.10
CA VAL A 100 -13.04 10.14 16.83
C VAL A 100 -13.25 11.38 15.95
N ASP A 101 -12.91 12.54 16.47
CA ASP A 101 -12.93 13.79 15.70
C ASP A 101 -11.64 13.98 14.92
N VAL A 102 -11.69 13.79 13.60
CA VAL A 102 -10.55 13.99 12.70
C VAL A 102 -10.60 15.32 11.93
N THR A 103 -11.57 16.18 12.24
CA THR A 103 -11.73 17.47 11.56
C THR A 103 -10.53 18.37 11.88
N GLY A 104 -9.90 18.93 10.84
CA GLY A 104 -8.73 19.81 11.00
C GLY A 104 -7.42 19.09 11.35
N ILE A 105 -7.39 17.75 11.35
CA ILE A 105 -6.17 16.99 11.60
C ILE A 105 -5.23 17.03 10.39
N ASN A 106 -3.97 17.34 10.66
CA ASN A 106 -2.85 17.35 9.73
C ASN A 106 -1.64 16.62 10.34
N ARG A 107 -0.54 16.56 9.58
CA ARG A 107 0.67 15.84 10.00
C ARG A 107 1.27 16.36 11.31
N LYS A 108 1.10 17.63 11.65
CA LYS A 108 1.71 18.27 12.83
C LYS A 108 0.90 18.03 14.11
N ASN A 109 -0.42 18.00 14.02
CA ASN A 109 -1.30 17.88 15.19
C ASN A 109 -1.92 16.48 15.37
N ARG A 110 -1.65 15.50 14.49
CA ARG A 110 -2.24 14.16 14.60
C ARG A 110 -2.05 13.48 15.97
N ASN A 111 -0.95 13.77 16.67
CA ASN A 111 -0.65 13.17 17.98
C ASN A 111 -1.61 13.69 19.08
N SER A 112 -2.37 14.76 18.84
CA SER A 112 -3.38 15.25 19.78
C SER A 112 -4.71 14.51 19.67
N LEU A 113 -4.87 13.62 18.69
CA LEU A 113 -6.05 12.78 18.56
C LEU A 113 -6.19 11.87 19.78
N LYS A 114 -7.40 11.81 20.30
CA LYS A 114 -7.78 10.87 21.35
C LYS A 114 -8.61 9.76 20.75
N TYR A 115 -8.28 8.54 21.12
CA TYR A 115 -8.94 7.33 20.66
C TYR A 115 -9.68 6.69 21.84
N PRO A 116 -10.99 6.49 21.75
CA PRO A 116 -11.77 5.87 22.82
C PRO A 116 -11.62 4.35 22.81
N ASP A 117 -11.81 3.73 23.97
CA ASP A 117 -12.15 2.30 24.08
C ASP A 117 -13.67 2.15 24.10
N LEU A 118 -14.18 1.28 23.23
CA LEU A 118 -15.61 1.03 23.03
C LEU A 118 -15.88 -0.48 23.00
N GLN A 119 -17.14 -0.88 23.14
CA GLN A 119 -17.53 -2.29 22.97
C GLN A 119 -17.31 -2.74 21.51
N SER A 120 -17.60 -1.86 20.55
CA SER A 120 -17.38 -2.11 19.13
C SER A 120 -15.90 -2.06 18.71
N ALA A 121 -15.01 -1.50 19.54
CA ALA A 121 -13.65 -1.18 19.14
C ALA A 121 -12.74 -1.06 20.38
N SER A 122 -11.89 -2.06 20.58
CA SER A 122 -10.95 -2.10 21.71
C SER A 122 -9.53 -1.81 21.23
N ARG A 123 -8.82 -0.92 21.95
CA ARG A 123 -7.49 -0.46 21.55
C ARG A 123 -6.43 -1.56 21.67
N PRO A 124 -5.31 -1.44 20.92
CA PRO A 124 -4.22 -2.39 21.02
C PRO A 124 -3.66 -2.49 22.44
N VAL A 125 -3.31 -3.71 22.86
CA VAL A 125 -2.71 -3.98 24.18
C VAL A 125 -1.21 -4.13 24.03
N ALA A 126 -0.47 -3.31 24.78
CA ALA A 126 0.99 -3.31 24.78
C ALA A 126 1.56 -4.69 25.11
N HIS A 127 2.77 -4.97 24.60
CA HIS A 127 3.50 -6.17 25.01
C HIS A 127 3.81 -6.13 26.52
N CYS A 128 3.75 -7.29 27.14
CA CYS A 128 4.13 -7.54 28.54
C CYS A 128 4.63 -8.98 28.67
N ASP A 129 4.95 -9.43 29.89
CA ASP A 129 5.44 -10.80 30.10
C ASP A 129 4.42 -11.87 29.69
N GLU A 130 3.12 -11.58 29.80
CA GLU A 130 2.03 -12.46 29.35
C GLU A 130 1.79 -12.37 27.83
N ILE A 131 2.21 -11.27 27.20
CA ILE A 131 2.03 -10.99 25.77
C ILE A 131 3.40 -10.59 25.19
N PRO A 132 4.36 -11.52 25.11
CA PRO A 132 5.71 -11.20 24.66
C PRO A 132 5.74 -10.82 23.18
N VAL A 133 6.85 -10.23 22.74
CA VAL A 133 7.10 -10.01 21.31
C VAL A 133 7.30 -11.38 20.64
N PRO A 134 6.56 -11.71 19.58
CA PRO A 134 6.72 -12.97 18.87
C PRO A 134 8.09 -13.02 18.17
N ILE A 135 8.72 -14.19 18.16
CA ILE A 135 9.92 -14.45 17.36
C ILE A 135 9.47 -14.78 15.94
N PHE A 136 10.00 -14.08 14.94
CA PHE A 136 9.70 -14.38 13.55
C PHE A 136 10.27 -15.76 13.17
N GLY A 137 9.41 -16.62 12.63
CA GLY A 137 9.80 -17.90 12.02
C GLY A 137 9.70 -17.81 10.50
N GLU A 138 8.51 -18.11 9.98
CA GLU A 138 8.21 -18.01 8.55
C GLU A 138 6.82 -17.40 8.32
N LEU A 139 6.57 -16.99 7.07
CA LEU A 139 5.25 -16.56 6.66
C LEU A 139 4.43 -17.78 6.24
N PRO A 140 3.21 -17.97 6.77
CA PRO A 140 2.37 -19.10 6.39
C PRO A 140 1.98 -18.99 4.91
N ASP A 141 1.86 -20.14 4.24
CA ASP A 141 1.22 -20.21 2.93
C ASP A 141 -0.30 -20.18 3.15
N ILE A 142 -0.92 -19.06 2.80
CA ILE A 142 -2.37 -18.88 2.93
C ILE A 142 -2.91 -18.85 1.51
N SER A 143 -3.55 -19.93 1.08
CA SER A 143 -4.30 -19.95 -0.17
C SER A 143 -5.43 -18.92 -0.07
N ASP A 144 -5.43 -17.93 -0.97
CA ASP A 144 -6.33 -16.77 -1.00
C ASP A 144 -7.79 -17.15 -1.38
N GLU A 145 -8.40 -18.17 -0.77
CA GLU A 145 -9.76 -18.60 -1.12
C GLU A 145 -10.85 -17.60 -0.70
N ASP A 146 -10.50 -16.54 0.04
CA ASP A 146 -11.42 -15.51 0.56
C ASP A 146 -11.04 -14.06 0.19
N ALA A 147 -10.07 -13.84 -0.70
CA ALA A 147 -9.66 -12.49 -1.07
C ALA A 147 -9.90 -12.21 -2.57
N SER A 148 -10.81 -11.26 -2.85
CA SER A 148 -10.91 -10.56 -4.14
C SER A 148 -9.50 -10.15 -4.61
N SER A 149 -9.00 -10.84 -5.63
CA SER A 149 -7.66 -10.66 -6.19
C SER A 149 -7.42 -9.22 -6.66
N VAL A 150 -6.62 -8.48 -5.92
CA VAL A 150 -5.74 -7.46 -6.48
C VAL A 150 -4.34 -8.00 -6.34
N GLU A 151 -3.92 -8.72 -7.38
CA GLU A 151 -2.53 -9.05 -7.68
C GLU A 151 -1.78 -7.72 -7.84
N GLY A 152 -1.26 -7.19 -6.74
CA GLY A 152 -0.24 -6.16 -6.78
C GLY A 152 1.05 -6.83 -7.15
N HIS A 153 1.39 -6.83 -8.44
CA HIS A 153 2.68 -7.27 -8.94
C HIS A 153 3.77 -6.62 -8.09
N GLU A 154 4.54 -7.43 -7.38
CA GLU A 154 5.76 -7.01 -6.70
C GLU A 154 6.84 -6.80 -7.75
N GLU A 155 6.70 -5.72 -8.54
CA GLU A 155 7.86 -5.17 -9.21
C GLU A 155 8.76 -4.59 -8.12
N GLU A 156 9.97 -5.15 -8.02
CA GLU A 156 11.07 -4.47 -7.36
C GLU A 156 11.24 -3.11 -8.02
N VAL A 157 10.62 -2.08 -7.45
CA VAL A 157 10.91 -0.70 -7.79
C VAL A 157 12.32 -0.41 -7.31
N VAL A 158 13.29 -0.70 -8.19
CA VAL A 158 14.56 -0.01 -8.21
C VAL A 158 14.21 1.47 -8.17
N LEU A 159 14.62 2.15 -7.11
CA LEU A 159 14.43 3.58 -6.95
C LEU A 159 15.27 4.28 -8.02
N GLU A 160 14.71 4.45 -9.21
CA GLU A 160 15.26 5.36 -10.19
C GLU A 160 14.95 6.79 -9.78
N ASP A 161 16.03 7.57 -9.81
CA ASP A 161 16.25 9.00 -9.54
C ASP A 161 14.99 9.88 -9.53
N ASP A 162 14.88 10.77 -8.53
CA ASP A 162 13.80 11.75 -8.26
C ASP A 162 13.63 12.82 -9.40
N ALA A 163 14.06 12.52 -10.62
CA ALA A 163 13.88 13.35 -11.79
C ALA A 163 12.45 13.22 -12.34
N PRO A 164 11.80 14.33 -12.75
CA PRO A 164 10.51 14.28 -13.43
C PRO A 164 10.61 13.41 -14.69
N HIS A 165 9.79 12.36 -14.78
CA HIS A 165 9.77 11.49 -15.95
C HIS A 165 9.05 12.23 -17.10
N PRO A 166 9.75 12.59 -18.19
CA PRO A 166 9.13 13.30 -19.29
C PRO A 166 8.29 12.36 -20.15
N PHE A 167 7.19 12.87 -20.73
CA PHE A 167 6.37 12.11 -21.66
C PHE A 167 7.11 11.86 -22.97
N SER A 168 7.08 10.61 -23.43
CA SER A 168 7.40 10.27 -24.81
C SER A 168 6.33 10.75 -25.78
N GLN A 169 6.68 10.88 -27.06
CA GLN A 169 5.71 11.25 -28.10
C GLN A 169 4.54 10.25 -28.19
N LYS A 170 4.80 8.97 -27.90
CA LYS A 170 3.77 7.93 -27.91
C LYS A 170 2.78 8.12 -26.77
N GLU A 171 3.28 8.35 -25.55
CA GLU A 171 2.44 8.60 -24.37
C GLU A 171 1.64 9.90 -24.51
N LEU A 172 2.23 10.94 -25.09
CA LEU A 172 1.51 12.17 -25.39
C LEU A 172 0.36 11.92 -26.38
N ASN A 173 0.60 11.13 -27.43
CA ASN A 173 -0.43 10.78 -28.41
C ASN A 173 -1.54 9.90 -27.82
N ASP A 174 -1.17 8.93 -26.97
CA ASP A 174 -2.12 8.09 -26.26
C ASP A 174 -2.98 8.93 -25.30
N LEU A 175 -2.38 9.88 -24.56
CA LEU A 175 -3.11 10.79 -23.69
C LEU A 175 -4.09 11.70 -24.45
N VAL A 176 -3.68 12.22 -25.60
CA VAL A 176 -4.55 13.02 -26.49
C VAL A 176 -5.75 12.20 -26.96
N ARG A 177 -5.54 10.92 -27.29
CA ARG A 177 -6.59 10.00 -27.72
C ARG A 177 -7.55 9.65 -26.57
N ASP A 178 -7.01 9.29 -25.41
CA ASP A 178 -7.79 8.85 -24.25
C ASP A 178 -8.68 9.96 -23.70
N LEU A 179 -8.18 11.20 -23.74
CA LEU A 179 -8.94 12.39 -23.34
C LEU A 179 -9.81 12.96 -24.47
N SER A 180 -9.78 12.36 -25.66
CA SER A 180 -10.53 12.82 -26.84
C SER A 180 -10.34 14.33 -27.11
N LEU A 181 -9.10 14.81 -27.02
CA LEU A 181 -8.80 16.24 -27.17
C LEU A 181 -9.01 16.71 -28.61
N SER A 182 -9.53 17.92 -28.77
CA SER A 182 -9.52 18.62 -30.05
C SER A 182 -8.10 18.98 -30.47
N LYS A 183 -7.87 19.22 -31.77
CA LYS A 183 -6.54 19.60 -32.30
C LYS A 183 -5.92 20.78 -31.54
N ASP A 184 -6.70 21.84 -31.33
CA ASP A 184 -6.23 23.06 -30.67
C ASP A 184 -5.89 22.82 -29.19
N SER A 185 -6.66 21.95 -28.50
CA SER A 185 -6.39 21.61 -27.10
C SER A 185 -5.22 20.65 -26.93
N ALA A 186 -5.01 19.74 -27.88
CA ALA A 186 -3.84 18.87 -27.95
C ALA A 186 -2.55 19.66 -28.21
N GLU A 187 -2.60 20.64 -29.12
CA GLU A 187 -1.46 21.55 -29.38
C GLU A 187 -1.13 22.40 -28.15
N LEU A 188 -2.14 22.92 -27.45
CA LEU A 188 -1.94 23.70 -26.22
C LEU A 188 -1.34 22.83 -25.10
N LEU A 189 -1.81 21.59 -24.94
CA LEU A 189 -1.23 20.62 -24.00
C LEU A 189 0.24 20.35 -24.32
N ALA A 190 0.58 20.06 -25.58
CA ALA A 190 1.95 19.82 -26.01
C ALA A 190 2.85 21.04 -25.75
N SER A 191 2.36 22.26 -26.02
CA SER A 191 3.09 23.50 -25.73
C SER A 191 3.40 23.63 -24.25
N ARG A 192 2.42 23.38 -23.37
CA ARG A 192 2.59 23.50 -21.91
C ARG A 192 3.53 22.44 -21.34
N LEU A 193 3.47 21.21 -21.85
CA LEU A 193 4.39 20.15 -21.43
C LEU A 193 5.83 20.46 -21.86
N LYS A 194 5.99 21.03 -23.06
CA LYS A 194 7.29 21.51 -23.55
C LYS A 194 7.86 22.65 -22.70
N GLU A 195 7.04 23.64 -22.34
CA GLU A 195 7.43 24.74 -21.43
C GLU A 195 7.91 24.25 -20.06
N LYS A 196 7.45 23.08 -19.63
CA LYS A 196 7.80 22.47 -18.34
C LYS A 196 8.96 21.47 -18.42
N ASN A 197 9.58 21.31 -19.59
CA ASN A 197 10.59 20.28 -19.86
C ASN A 197 10.10 18.85 -19.53
N LEU A 198 8.80 18.60 -19.74
CA LEU A 198 8.15 17.31 -19.49
C LEU A 198 7.92 16.52 -20.78
N LEU A 199 8.64 16.82 -21.86
CA LEU A 199 8.64 16.04 -23.09
C LEU A 199 10.04 15.50 -23.34
N SER A 200 10.15 14.23 -23.70
CA SER A 200 11.44 13.62 -24.02
C SER A 200 11.99 14.22 -25.31
N ASP A 201 13.26 14.63 -25.32
CA ASP A 201 13.92 15.00 -26.56
C ASP A 201 14.02 13.78 -27.48
N ARG A 202 13.82 14.01 -28.79
CA ARG A 202 13.59 12.97 -29.81
C ARG A 202 14.79 12.03 -30.05
N GLU A 203 15.88 12.12 -29.29
CA GLU A 203 17.11 11.38 -29.52
C GLU A 203 17.74 10.79 -28.24
N THR A 204 17.10 9.78 -27.65
CA THR A 204 17.81 8.79 -26.79
C THR A 204 17.19 7.40 -26.95
N LEU A 205 17.21 6.87 -28.17
CA LEU A 205 16.94 5.44 -28.45
C LEU A 205 18.07 4.85 -29.31
N LYS A 206 19.32 4.90 -28.82
CA LYS A 206 20.43 4.03 -29.28
C LYS A 206 21.53 3.92 -28.21
N ARG A 207 21.40 2.93 -27.35
CA ARG A 207 22.40 2.19 -26.54
C ARG A 207 21.48 1.25 -25.75
N ASP A 208 21.29 0.00 -26.16
CA ASP A 208 22.22 -1.09 -25.89
C ASP A 208 22.09 -2.24 -26.91
N LEU A 209 23.22 -2.73 -27.42
CA LEU A 209 23.35 -4.10 -27.94
C LEU A 209 24.57 -4.72 -27.25
N PRO A 210 24.47 -5.96 -26.73
CA PRO A 210 25.57 -6.59 -26.01
C PRO A 210 26.61 -7.20 -26.97
N ALA A 211 27.88 -7.02 -26.62
CA ALA A 211 29.01 -7.70 -27.26
C ALA A 211 29.05 -9.16 -26.79
N ALA A 212 28.92 -10.10 -27.73
CA ALA A 212 29.12 -11.53 -27.48
C ALA A 212 30.61 -11.89 -27.67
N GLU A 213 31.29 -12.20 -26.57
CA GLU A 213 32.59 -12.89 -26.62
C GLU A 213 32.36 -14.39 -26.77
N HIS A 214 32.78 -14.97 -27.90
CA HIS A 214 32.97 -16.42 -28.03
C HIS A 214 34.43 -16.71 -28.39
N SER A 215 35.13 -17.26 -27.40
CA SER A 215 36.42 -17.93 -27.52
C SER A 215 36.35 -19.05 -28.56
N ARG A 216 37.12 -18.93 -29.65
CA ARG A 216 37.38 -20.03 -30.60
C ARG A 216 38.69 -20.72 -30.24
N SER A 217 38.59 -21.89 -29.62
CA SER A 217 39.68 -22.87 -29.56
C SER A 217 39.75 -23.67 -30.87
N SER A 218 40.97 -23.93 -31.31
CA SER A 218 41.34 -24.37 -32.65
C SER A 218 40.95 -25.80 -33.02
N LYS A 219 40.66 -25.96 -34.31
CA LYS A 219 40.32 -27.16 -35.07
C LYS A 219 41.36 -28.29 -34.91
N LYS A 220 40.89 -29.53 -34.75
CA LYS A 220 41.56 -30.75 -35.22
C LYS A 220 40.61 -31.48 -36.18
N LEU A 221 40.87 -31.38 -37.48
CA LEU A 221 40.37 -32.35 -38.46
C LEU A 221 41.54 -33.22 -38.89
N LYS A 222 41.40 -34.53 -38.64
CA LYS A 222 42.28 -35.58 -39.15
C LYS A 222 41.92 -35.86 -40.61
N PHE A 223 42.91 -36.00 -41.47
CA PHE A 223 42.83 -36.90 -42.62
C PHE A 223 44.17 -37.67 -42.71
N LYS A 224 44.06 -38.99 -42.87
CA LYS A 224 45.08 -39.99 -43.22
C LYS A 224 44.58 -40.66 -44.50
N PRO A 225 45.38 -41.44 -45.25
CA PRO A 225 46.75 -41.92 -44.98
C PRO A 225 47.85 -41.04 -45.59
#